data_AF-A0A645CIM4-F1
#
_entry.id   AF-A0A645CIM4-F1
#
_cell.length_a   1.000
_cell.length_b   1.000
_cell.length_c   1.000
_cell.angle_alpha   90.00
_cell.angle_beta   90.00
_cell.angle_gamma   90.00
#
_symmetry.space_group_name_H-M   'P 1'
#
loop_
_entity.id
_entity.type
_entity.pdbx_description
1 polymer ?
#
loop_
_entity_poly.entity_id
_entity_poly.type
_entity_poly.pdbx_seq_one_letter_code
_entity_poly.pdbx_strand_id
1 'polypeptide(L)'
;MWDSKAIPAVEKAIQKSDLGINPSNDGKVIRLLFPELNEERRKELVKVVKKKGEESKIAIRAIRRDANEQIKKDEKDSVITEDDRKTLDEKVQKLTDDLIKEIDNVLAAKEKEILAV
;
A
#
# COMPACT_ATOMS: atom_id res chain seq x y z
N MET A 1 -28.26 -4.54 6.51
CA MET A 1 -27.70 -3.24 6.96
C MET A 1 -28.24 -2.92 8.34
N TRP A 2 -27.45 -2.32 9.24
CA TRP A 2 -27.85 -2.11 10.65
C TRP A 2 -28.93 -1.02 10.84
N ASP A 3 -29.04 -0.05 9.92
CA ASP A 3 -30.12 0.94 9.86
C ASP A 3 -30.69 1.03 8.44
N SER A 4 -31.96 0.67 8.26
CA SER A 4 -32.64 0.68 6.95
C SER A 4 -32.78 2.08 6.35
N LYS A 5 -32.77 3.13 7.17
CA LYS A 5 -32.90 4.53 6.72
C LYS A 5 -31.62 5.06 6.08
N ALA A 6 -30.47 4.45 6.36
CA ALA A 6 -29.20 4.84 5.76
C ALA A 6 -29.00 4.27 4.34
N ILE A 7 -29.86 3.32 3.90
CA ILE A 7 -29.70 2.60 2.61
C ILE A 7 -29.61 3.59 1.43
N PRO A 8 -30.49 4.61 1.30
CA PRO A 8 -30.43 5.54 0.17
C PRO A 8 -29.16 6.41 0.18
N ALA A 9 -28.63 6.74 1.37
CA ALA A 9 -27.41 7.52 1.48
C ALA A 9 -26.18 6.71 1.03
N VAL A 10 -26.12 5.44 1.42
CA VAL A 10 -25.06 4.51 1.00
C VAL A 10 -25.15 4.23 -0.51
N GLU A 11 -26.35 3.99 -1.04
CA GLU A 11 -26.57 3.77 -2.48
C GLU A 11 -26.06 4.96 -3.32
N LYS A 12 -26.40 6.19 -2.90
CA LYS A 12 -25.98 7.42 -3.57
C LYS A 12 -24.47 7.67 -3.46
N ALA A 13 -23.85 7.28 -2.35
CA ALA A 13 -22.40 7.36 -2.19
C ALA A 13 -21.67 6.38 -3.12
N ILE A 14 -22.21 5.16 -3.29
CA ILE A 14 -21.64 4.16 -4.22
C ILE A 14 -21.81 4.61 -5.67
N GLN A 15 -22.97 5.12 -6.08
CA GLN A 15 -23.18 5.64 -7.44
C GLN A 15 -22.25 6.81 -7.77
N LYS A 16 -21.91 7.65 -6.77
CA LYS A 16 -20.96 8.76 -6.92
C LYS A 16 -19.49 8.35 -6.82
N SER A 17 -19.21 7.11 -6.42
CA SER A 17 -17.84 6.62 -6.30
C SER A 17 -17.26 6.29 -7.67
N ASP A 18 -15.93 6.35 -7.77
CA ASP A 18 -15.18 6.00 -9.00
C ASP A 18 -15.21 4.50 -9.34
N LEU A 19 -16.08 3.73 -8.68
CA LEU A 19 -16.26 2.31 -8.95
C LEU A 19 -17.03 2.06 -10.25
N GLY A 20 -17.87 3.01 -10.69
CA GLY A 20 -18.65 2.88 -11.92
C GLY A 20 -19.70 1.76 -11.89
N ILE A 21 -20.17 1.38 -10.69
CA ILE A 21 -21.10 0.27 -10.48
C ILE A 21 -22.46 0.83 -10.11
N ASN A 22 -23.52 0.28 -10.71
CA ASN A 22 -24.89 0.53 -10.32
C ASN A 22 -25.30 -0.45 -9.20
N PRO A 23 -25.45 0.00 -7.95
CA PRO A 23 -25.97 -0.84 -6.87
C PRO A 23 -27.42 -1.27 -7.13
N SER A 24 -27.72 -2.54 -6.86
CA SER A 24 -29.09 -3.05 -6.77
C SER A 24 -29.53 -3.08 -5.31
N ASN A 25 -30.74 -2.63 -5.01
CA ASN A 25 -31.23 -2.43 -3.65
C ASN A 25 -32.52 -3.23 -3.43
N ASP A 26 -32.47 -4.22 -2.54
CA ASP A 26 -33.63 -5.06 -2.17
C ASP A 26 -34.28 -4.60 -0.83
N GLY A 27 -34.08 -3.34 -0.44
CA GLY A 27 -34.70 -2.72 0.74
C GLY A 27 -34.07 -3.09 2.10
N LYS A 28 -33.22 -4.12 2.16
CA LYS A 28 -32.42 -4.49 3.34
C LYS A 28 -30.93 -4.72 3.05
N VAL A 29 -30.60 -4.95 1.78
CA VAL A 29 -29.27 -5.31 1.29
C VAL A 29 -29.01 -4.55 0.00
N ILE A 30 -27.80 -3.98 -0.12
CA ILE A 30 -27.29 -3.41 -1.36
C ILE A 30 -26.39 -4.47 -2.01
N ARG A 31 -26.72 -4.89 -3.22
CA ARG A 31 -25.92 -5.80 -4.07
C ARG A 31 -25.13 -4.98 -5.08
N LEU A 32 -23.84 -5.26 -5.18
CA LEU A 32 -22.97 -4.69 -6.20
C LEU A 32 -22.66 -5.77 -7.23
N LEU A 33 -23.10 -5.54 -8.46
CA LEU A 33 -22.74 -6.38 -9.59
C LEU A 33 -21.40 -5.90 -10.11
N PHE A 34 -20.33 -6.63 -9.78
CA PHE A 34 -19.02 -6.38 -10.35
C PHE A 34 -18.93 -7.12 -11.69
N PRO A 35 -18.90 -6.41 -12.83
CA PRO A 35 -18.56 -7.07 -14.08
C PRO A 35 -17.14 -7.63 -13.99
N GLU A 36 -16.88 -8.73 -14.69
CA GLU A 36 -15.52 -9.25 -14.79
C GLU A 36 -14.59 -8.16 -15.31
N LEU A 37 -13.44 -8.02 -14.65
CA LEU A 37 -12.43 -7.07 -15.10
C LEU A 37 -11.95 -7.53 -16.48
N ASN A 38 -12.21 -6.70 -17.51
CA ASN A 38 -11.62 -6.90 -18.82
C ASN A 38 -10.10 -6.73 -18.76
N GLU A 39 -9.40 -7.23 -19.78
CA GLU A 39 -7.93 -7.24 -19.79
C GLU A 39 -7.33 -5.83 -19.70
N GLU A 40 -8.00 -4.84 -20.28
CA GLU A 40 -7.60 -3.43 -20.24
C GLU A 40 -7.63 -2.87 -18.82
N ARG A 41 -8.72 -3.10 -18.07
CA ARG A 41 -8.84 -2.66 -16.67
C ARG A 41 -7.86 -3.38 -15.75
N ARG A 42 -7.59 -4.68 -15.99
CA ARG A 42 -6.56 -5.42 -15.25
C ARG A 42 -5.18 -4.80 -15.46
N LYS A 43 -4.82 -4.44 -16.70
CA LYS A 43 -3.56 -3.74 -17.02
C LYS A 43 -3.45 -2.37 -16.33
N GLU A 44 -4.54 -1.61 -16.26
CA GLU A 44 -4.55 -0.34 -15.51
C GLU A 44 -4.31 -0.54 -14.02
N LEU A 45 -4.97 -1.53 -13.41
CA LEU A 45 -4.78 -1.86 -11.99
C LEU A 45 -3.35 -2.29 -11.69
N VAL A 46 -2.71 -3.07 -12.57
CA VAL A 46 -1.29 -3.42 -12.45
C VAL A 46 -0.40 -2.18 -12.44
N LYS A 47 -0.67 -1.17 -13.30
CA LYS A 47 0.09 0.09 -13.30
C LYS A 47 -0.05 0.84 -11.96
N VAL A 48 -1.25 0.88 -11.40
CA VAL A 48 -1.51 1.51 -10.10
C VAL A 48 -0.76 0.79 -8.98
N VAL A 49 -0.79 -0.55 -8.98
CA VAL A 49 -0.05 -1.36 -7.99
C VAL A 49 1.45 -1.10 -8.09
N LYS A 50 2.03 -1.10 -9.30
CA LYS A 50 3.45 -0.79 -9.51
C LYS A 50 3.82 0.60 -9.02
N LYS A 51 2.99 1.61 -9.30
CA LYS A 51 3.21 2.98 -8.81
C LYS A 51 3.26 3.03 -7.29
N LYS A 52 2.30 2.41 -6.60
CA LYS A 52 2.30 2.33 -5.12
C LYS A 52 3.52 1.59 -4.57
N GLY A 53 3.97 0.55 -5.27
CA GLY A 53 5.19 -0.17 -4.95
C GLY A 53 6.42 0.73 -4.95
N GLU A 54 6.61 1.49 -6.02
CA GLU A 54 7.75 2.42 -6.13
C GLU A 54 7.67 3.56 -5.11
N GLU A 55 6.49 4.13 -4.88
CA GLU A 55 6.28 5.13 -3.82
C GLU A 55 6.69 4.60 -2.44
N SER A 56 6.31 3.34 -2.13
CA SER A 56 6.66 2.68 -0.86
C SER A 56 8.18 2.49 -0.73
N LYS A 57 8.85 2.04 -1.79
CA LYS A 57 10.32 1.89 -1.80
C LYS A 57 11.04 3.23 -1.65
N ILE A 58 10.52 4.29 -2.28
CA ILE A 58 11.07 5.66 -2.13
C ILE A 58 10.96 6.11 -0.67
N ALA A 59 9.79 5.91 -0.04
CA ALA A 59 9.58 6.26 1.37
C ALA A 59 10.55 5.52 2.30
N ILE A 60 10.74 4.20 2.10
CA ILE A 60 11.71 3.42 2.90
C ILE A 60 13.14 3.95 2.73
N ARG A 61 13.55 4.29 1.50
CA ARG A 61 14.89 4.83 1.25
C ARG A 61 15.09 6.20 1.89
N ALA A 62 14.04 7.03 1.95
CA ALA A 62 14.05 8.31 2.66
C ALA A 62 14.21 8.09 4.18
N ILE A 63 13.41 7.22 4.78
CA ILE A 63 13.50 6.89 6.21
C ILE A 63 14.88 6.33 6.57
N ARG A 64 15.45 5.46 5.72
CA ARG A 64 16.83 4.97 5.90
C ARG A 64 17.84 6.11 5.93
N ARG A 65 17.71 7.08 5.02
CA ARG A 65 18.59 8.25 4.99
C ARG A 65 18.47 9.04 6.29
N ASP A 66 17.25 9.33 6.73
CA ASP A 66 16.99 10.09 7.95
C ASP A 66 17.56 9.36 9.18
N ALA A 67 17.38 8.03 9.26
CA ALA A 67 17.95 7.19 10.31
C ALA A 67 19.49 7.26 10.32
N ASN A 68 20.13 7.16 9.15
CA ASN A 68 21.59 7.25 9.04
C ASN A 68 22.12 8.65 9.38
N GLU A 69 21.37 9.72 9.04
CA GLU A 69 21.71 11.08 9.45
C GLU A 69 21.61 11.24 10.97
N GLN A 70 20.60 10.65 11.61
CA GLN A 70 20.45 10.64 13.06
C GLN A 70 21.57 9.85 13.76
N ILE A 71 21.90 8.65 13.29
CA ILE A 71 23.00 7.83 13.84
C ILE A 71 24.32 8.60 13.79
N LYS A 72 24.63 9.27 12.67
CA LYS A 72 25.83 10.10 12.53
C LYS A 72 25.83 11.29 13.49
N LYS A 73 24.66 11.85 13.78
CA LYS A 73 24.53 12.94 14.74
C LYS A 73 24.79 12.44 16.16
N ASP A 74 24.19 11.32 16.54
CA ASP A 74 24.35 10.72 17.86
C ASP A 74 25.82 10.33 18.13
N GLU A 75 26.55 9.88 17.11
CA GLU A 75 28.00 9.62 17.21
C GLU A 75 28.78 10.92 17.48
N LYS A 76 28.49 12.00 16.74
CA LYS A 76 29.14 13.31 16.94
C LYS A 76 28.85 13.89 18.31
N ASP A 77 27.62 13.70 18.79
CA ASP A 77 27.17 14.14 20.11
C ASP A 77 27.67 13.20 21.24
N SER A 78 28.49 12.18 20.91
CA SER A 78 29.04 11.18 21.84
C SER A 78 27.98 10.40 22.62
N VAL A 79 26.76 10.31 22.06
CA VAL A 79 25.65 9.51 22.59
C VAL A 79 25.88 8.02 22.31
N ILE A 80 26.52 7.72 21.18
CA ILE A 80 26.91 6.36 20.76
C ILE A 80 28.39 6.30 20.38
N THR A 81 28.99 5.11 20.46
CA THR A 81 30.37 4.88 20.02
C THR A 81 30.47 4.61 18.52
N GLU A 82 31.69 4.60 17.97
CA GLU A 82 31.94 4.22 16.56
C GLU A 82 31.52 2.77 16.27
N ASP A 83 31.70 1.87 17.24
CA ASP A 83 31.29 0.46 17.13
C ASP A 83 29.76 0.30 17.15
N ASP A 84 29.08 1.09 18.00
CA ASP A 84 27.62 1.16 18.02
C ASP A 84 27.08 1.67 16.69
N ARG A 85 27.70 2.73 16.13
CA ARG A 85 27.31 3.27 14.82
C ARG A 85 27.41 2.21 13.73
N LYS A 86 28.53 1.48 13.63
CA LYS A 86 28.69 0.40 12.63
C LYS A 86 27.57 -0.64 12.76
N THR A 87 27.28 -1.05 14.00
CA THR A 87 26.21 -2.01 14.29
C THR A 87 24.83 -1.49 13.90
N LEU A 88 24.54 -0.21 14.17
CA LEU A 88 23.27 0.43 13.82
C LEU A 88 23.11 0.61 12.31
N ASP A 89 24.17 1.06 11.62
CA ASP A 89 24.19 1.19 10.15
C ASP A 89 23.90 -0.17 9.48
N GLU A 90 24.51 -1.26 9.95
CA GLU A 90 24.23 -2.61 9.47
C GLU A 90 22.78 -3.06 9.72
N LYS A 91 22.25 -2.78 10.91
CA LYS A 91 20.86 -3.12 11.25
C LYS A 91 19.86 -2.35 10.40
N VAL A 92 20.08 -1.04 10.23
CA VAL A 92 19.25 -0.19 9.38
C VAL A 92 19.28 -0.68 7.93
N GLN A 93 20.46 -1.05 7.42
CA GLN A 93 20.59 -1.59 6.07
C GLN A 93 19.85 -2.93 5.92
N LYS A 94 20.05 -3.88 6.83
CA LYS A 94 19.33 -5.18 6.81
C LYS A 94 17.81 -5.00 6.84
N LEU A 95 17.30 -4.17 7.76
CA LEU A 95 15.88 -3.87 7.84
C LEU A 95 15.34 -3.23 6.56
N THR A 96 16.09 -2.31 5.96
CA THR A 96 15.71 -1.69 4.68
C THR A 96 15.60 -2.75 3.57
N ASP A 97 16.60 -3.62 3.46
CA ASP A 97 16.65 -4.65 2.42
C ASP A 97 15.54 -5.68 2.58
N ASP A 98 15.24 -6.09 3.81
CA ASP A 98 14.16 -7.04 4.11
C ASP A 98 12.79 -6.45 3.79
N LEU A 99 12.53 -5.19 4.15
CA LEU A 99 11.27 -4.52 3.82
C LEU A 99 11.11 -4.27 2.31
N ILE A 100 12.19 -3.97 1.59
CA ILE A 100 12.14 -3.85 0.13
C ILE A 100 11.75 -5.19 -0.51
N LYS A 101 12.34 -6.31 -0.04
CA LYS A 101 11.97 -7.65 -0.51
C LYS A 101 10.51 -7.97 -0.20
N GLU A 102 10.02 -7.60 0.97
CA GLU A 102 8.62 -7.80 1.34
C GLU A 102 7.69 -7.04 0.41
N ILE A 103 8.00 -5.77 0.10
CA ILE A 103 7.26 -4.98 -0.90
C ILE A 103 7.25 -5.69 -2.25
N ASP A 104 8.40 -6.15 -2.74
CA ASP A 104 8.49 -6.84 -4.02
C ASP A 104 7.64 -8.12 -4.05
N ASN A 105 7.63 -8.88 -2.96
CA ASN A 105 6.81 -10.08 -2.82
C ASN A 105 5.32 -9.75 -2.85
N VAL A 106 4.88 -8.73 -2.11
CA VAL A 106 3.48 -8.29 -2.08
C VAL A 106 3.04 -7.78 -3.45
N LEU A 107 3.88 -7.01 -4.14
CA LEU A 107 3.60 -6.51 -5.48
C LEU A 107 3.45 -7.66 -6.49
N ALA A 108 4.38 -8.62 -6.46
CA ALA A 108 4.33 -9.78 -7.35
C ALA A 108 3.09 -10.64 -7.10
N ALA A 109 2.74 -10.87 -5.83
CA ALA A 109 1.53 -11.59 -5.46
C ALA A 109 0.27 -10.86 -5.97
N LYS A 110 0.21 -9.53 -5.80
CA LYS A 110 -0.95 -8.74 -6.23
C LYS A 110 -1.05 -8.61 -7.75
N GLU A 111 0.06 -8.48 -8.45
CA GLU A 111 0.10 -8.49 -9.93
C GLU A 111 -0.40 -9.84 -10.46
N LYS A 112 0.03 -10.95 -9.85
CA LYS A 112 -0.47 -12.29 -10.21
C LYS A 112 -1.96 -12.45 -9.93
N GLU A 113 -2.46 -11.97 -8.79
CA GLU A 113 -3.89 -12.00 -8.46
C GLU A 113 -4.73 -11.19 -9.46
N ILE A 114 -4.25 -10.01 -9.87
CA ILE A 114 -4.96 -9.16 -10.84
C ILE A 114 -4.98 -9.78 -12.23
N LEU A 115 -3.95 -10.54 -12.62
CA LEU A 115 -3.85 -11.19 -13.92
C LEU A 115 -4.46 -12.59 -13.96
N ALA A 116 -4.62 -13.24 -12.80
CA ALA A 116 -5.28 -14.54 -12.70
C ALA A 116 -6.79 -14.40 -12.93
N VAL A 117 -7.35 -15.38 -13.65
CA VAL A 117 -8.79 -15.61 -13.82
C VAL A 117 -9.20 -16.75 -12.91
#